data_AF-A0A7J6VQ30-F1
#
_entry.id   AF-A0A7J6VQ30-F1
#
_cell.length_a   1.000
_cell.length_b   1.000
_cell.length_c   1.000
_cell.angle_alpha   90.00
_cell.angle_beta   90.00
_cell.angle_gamma   90.00
#
_symmetry.space_group_name_H-M   'P 1'
#
loop_
_entity.id
_entity.type
_entity.pdbx_description
1 polymer ?
#
loop_
_entity_poly.entity_id
_entity_poly.type
_entity_poly.pdbx_seq_one_letter_code
_entity_poly.pdbx_strand_id
1 'polypeptide(L)'
;MSVVTSAKNSSDVVEIDTSLSPRVNSVKPSKTVAITDQATALVQAGVPVIRLAAGEPDFDTPSVIAEAGINAIREGYTRYTPNSGASSISQKAGVAALGLGHAGGEAVAIMVKAFQERRDYLVKSFKEMEGVKISEPQGAFYLFLDFSYYYGSEVEGFGVIKDSDSLCRYLLDKGQVAVVPGGAFGDDNCIRISYAASLSTLQAAIERMKKALAQIKLGVPV
;
A
#
# COMPACT_ATOMS: atom_id res chain seq x y z
N MET A 1 -18.79 -12.25 -67.29
CA MET A 1 -17.32 -12.23 -67.37
C MET A 1 -16.77 -12.64 -66.03
N SER A 2 -16.26 -13.86 -65.97
CA SER A 2 -15.59 -14.47 -64.82
C SER A 2 -14.16 -13.94 -64.72
N VAL A 3 -13.80 -13.32 -63.59
CA VAL A 3 -12.39 -13.24 -63.19
C VAL A 3 -12.22 -14.17 -62.01
N VAL A 4 -11.66 -15.33 -62.32
CA VAL A 4 -11.14 -16.30 -61.36
C VAL A 4 -9.82 -15.76 -60.85
N THR A 5 -9.74 -15.37 -59.58
CA THR A 5 -8.47 -15.23 -58.88
C THR A 5 -8.25 -16.48 -58.05
N SER A 6 -7.26 -17.28 -58.43
CA SER A 6 -6.89 -18.51 -57.74
C SER A 6 -6.57 -18.22 -56.27
N ALA A 7 -7.28 -18.88 -55.36
CA ALA A 7 -6.82 -19.04 -53.99
C ALA A 7 -5.48 -19.80 -54.02
N LYS A 8 -4.37 -19.12 -53.77
CA LYS A 8 -3.15 -19.79 -53.34
C LYS A 8 -3.43 -20.34 -51.95
N ASN A 9 -3.54 -21.65 -51.87
CA ASN A 9 -3.52 -22.40 -50.64
C ASN A 9 -2.12 -22.23 -50.04
N SER A 10 -1.95 -21.35 -49.04
CA SER A 10 -0.79 -21.39 -48.16
C SER A 10 -1.27 -21.62 -46.73
N SER A 11 -0.91 -22.77 -46.20
CA SER A 11 -0.97 -23.08 -44.77
C SER A 11 0.16 -22.34 -44.05
N ASP A 12 0.25 -21.02 -44.25
CA ASP A 12 1.19 -20.18 -43.52
C ASP A 12 0.49 -19.81 -42.22
N VAL A 13 0.84 -20.53 -41.14
CA VAL A 13 0.53 -20.10 -39.79
C VAL A 13 1.17 -18.72 -39.64
N VAL A 14 0.35 -17.66 -39.65
CA VAL A 14 0.82 -16.31 -39.35
C VAL A 14 1.28 -16.33 -37.90
N GLU A 15 2.60 -16.41 -37.70
CA GLU A 15 3.20 -16.22 -36.38
C GLU A 15 2.87 -14.79 -35.94
N ILE A 16 1.99 -14.69 -34.94
CA ILE A 16 1.68 -13.43 -34.30
C ILE A 16 2.87 -13.09 -33.42
N ASP A 17 3.52 -11.96 -33.69
CA ASP A 17 4.55 -11.42 -32.82
C ASP A 17 3.94 -11.07 -31.45
N THR A 18 4.19 -11.93 -30.47
CA THR A 18 3.78 -11.73 -29.07
C THR A 18 4.81 -10.96 -28.26
N SER A 19 5.91 -10.49 -28.88
CA SER A 19 6.94 -9.75 -28.17
C SER A 19 6.43 -8.37 -27.75
N LEU A 20 6.76 -7.98 -26.51
CA LEU A 20 6.45 -6.65 -26.01
C LEU A 20 7.42 -5.63 -26.62
N SER A 21 6.91 -4.43 -26.93
CA SER A 21 7.77 -3.36 -27.43
C SER A 21 8.90 -3.03 -26.44
N PRO A 22 10.08 -2.57 -26.92
CA PRO A 22 11.20 -2.21 -26.05
C PRO A 22 10.83 -1.19 -24.96
N ARG A 23 9.89 -0.29 -25.25
CA ARG A 23 9.37 0.69 -24.28
C ARG A 23 8.64 0.01 -23.14
N VAL A 24 7.75 -0.93 -23.44
CA VAL A 24 7.02 -1.69 -22.41
C VAL A 24 7.99 -2.53 -21.59
N ASN A 25 8.97 -3.19 -22.22
CA ASN A 25 10.01 -3.95 -21.52
C ASN A 25 10.90 -3.07 -20.61
N SER A 26 11.05 -1.78 -20.90
CA SER A 26 11.83 -0.85 -20.07
C SER A 26 11.07 -0.34 -18.84
N VAL A 27 9.76 -0.54 -18.75
CA VAL A 27 8.95 -0.10 -17.61
C VAL A 27 9.25 -1.02 -16.42
N LYS A 28 9.91 -0.46 -15.41
CA LYS A 28 10.13 -1.17 -14.14
C LYS A 28 8.80 -1.29 -13.38
N PRO A 29 8.49 -2.47 -12.81
CA PRO A 29 7.36 -2.60 -11.89
C PRO A 29 7.47 -1.64 -10.71
N SER A 30 6.34 -1.14 -10.23
CA SER A 30 6.31 -0.29 -9.04
C SER A 30 6.74 -1.08 -7.80
N LYS A 31 7.69 -0.54 -7.03
CA LYS A 31 8.14 -1.12 -5.74
C LYS A 31 6.98 -1.31 -4.77
N THR A 32 6.01 -0.39 -4.77
CA THR A 32 4.81 -0.45 -3.92
C THR A 32 3.88 -1.60 -4.32
N VAL A 33 3.71 -1.81 -5.63
CA VAL A 33 2.90 -2.91 -6.16
C VAL A 33 3.56 -4.25 -5.86
N ALA A 34 4.87 -4.37 -6.08
CA ALA A 34 5.61 -5.60 -5.83
C ALA A 34 5.48 -6.12 -4.37
N ILE A 35 5.64 -5.23 -3.38
CA ILE A 35 5.43 -5.61 -1.97
C ILE A 35 3.97 -5.98 -1.68
N THR A 36 3.01 -5.27 -2.28
CA THR A 36 1.58 -5.55 -2.08
C THR A 36 1.19 -6.92 -2.65
N ASP A 37 1.71 -7.26 -3.83
CA ASP A 37 1.49 -8.54 -4.48
C ASP A 37 2.12 -9.68 -3.66
N GLN A 38 3.36 -9.50 -3.19
CA GLN A 38 4.03 -10.49 -2.34
C GLN A 38 3.29 -10.70 -1.01
N ALA A 39 2.86 -9.63 -0.36
CA ALA A 39 2.06 -9.71 0.86
C ALA A 39 0.72 -10.43 0.62
N THR A 40 0.09 -10.18 -0.52
CA THR A 40 -1.17 -10.84 -0.90
C THR A 40 -0.96 -12.34 -1.15
N ALA A 41 0.12 -12.71 -1.85
CA ALA A 41 0.47 -14.11 -2.07
C ALA A 41 0.73 -14.86 -0.74
N LEU A 42 1.42 -14.22 0.21
CA LEU A 42 1.66 -14.80 1.53
C LEU A 42 0.36 -15.01 2.33
N VAL A 43 -0.55 -14.03 2.30
CA VAL A 43 -1.88 -14.17 2.92
C VAL A 43 -2.68 -15.31 2.27
N GLN A 44 -2.65 -15.42 0.94
CA GLN A 44 -3.29 -16.51 0.21
C GLN A 44 -2.69 -17.88 0.55
N ALA A 45 -1.39 -17.93 0.87
CA ALA A 45 -0.70 -19.12 1.36
C ALA A 45 -0.96 -19.41 2.87
N GLY A 46 -1.81 -18.63 3.54
CA GLY A 46 -2.16 -18.81 4.95
C GLY A 46 -1.16 -18.18 5.94
N VAL A 47 -0.18 -17.41 5.47
CA VAL A 47 0.77 -16.70 6.34
C VAL A 47 0.07 -15.44 6.89
N PRO A 48 0.05 -15.21 8.22
CA PRO A 48 -0.68 -14.10 8.82
C PRO A 48 0.09 -12.79 8.68
N VAL A 49 0.10 -12.18 7.50
CA VAL A 49 0.79 -10.91 7.21
C VAL A 49 -0.02 -9.69 7.65
N ILE A 50 0.61 -8.76 8.36
CA ILE A 50 0.03 -7.44 8.66
C ILE A 50 0.38 -6.48 7.52
N ARG A 51 -0.63 -5.88 6.87
CA ARG A 51 -0.44 -5.00 5.70
C ARG A 51 -0.53 -3.52 6.10
N LEU A 52 0.61 -2.86 6.24
CA LEU A 52 0.73 -1.42 6.54
C LEU A 52 1.20 -0.60 5.32
N ALA A 53 1.14 -1.18 4.12
CA ALA A 53 1.56 -0.51 2.89
C ALA A 53 0.59 0.60 2.46
N ALA A 54 -0.68 0.25 2.24
CA ALA A 54 -1.78 1.19 2.04
C ALA A 54 -2.47 1.53 3.37
N GLY A 55 -2.66 0.51 4.22
CA GLY A 55 -3.56 0.56 5.37
C GLY A 55 -5.03 0.48 4.94
N GLU A 56 -5.88 0.06 5.87
CA GLU A 56 -7.33 0.01 5.72
C GLU A 56 -7.94 0.51 7.05
N PRO A 57 -8.60 1.68 7.06
CA PRO A 57 -9.24 2.18 8.26
C PRO A 57 -10.30 1.20 8.77
N ASP A 58 -10.40 1.09 10.09
CA ASP A 58 -11.35 0.26 10.84
C ASP A 58 -12.62 1.04 11.22
N PHE A 59 -12.97 2.07 10.44
CA PHE A 59 -14.19 2.85 10.61
C PHE A 59 -15.16 2.56 9.46
N ASP A 60 -16.43 2.40 9.80
CA ASP A 60 -17.48 2.30 8.80
C ASP A 60 -17.77 3.66 8.15
N THR A 61 -18.26 3.61 6.91
CA THR A 61 -18.80 4.80 6.25
C THR A 61 -20.03 5.29 7.01
N PRO A 62 -20.11 6.59 7.37
CA PRO A 62 -21.30 7.15 8.03
C PRO A 62 -22.59 6.79 7.30
N SER A 63 -23.63 6.39 8.06
CA SER A 63 -24.86 5.82 7.50
C SER A 63 -25.53 6.73 6.47
N VAL A 64 -25.56 8.04 6.71
CA VAL A 64 -26.14 9.01 5.76
C VAL A 64 -25.44 9.03 4.40
N ILE A 65 -24.13 8.73 4.36
CA ILE A 65 -23.35 8.61 3.12
C ILE A 65 -23.67 7.29 2.44
N ALA A 66 -23.71 6.19 3.20
CA ALA A 66 -24.04 4.87 2.68
C ALA A 66 -25.46 4.83 2.08
N GLU A 67 -26.45 5.39 2.80
CA GLU A 67 -27.83 5.49 2.35
C GLU A 67 -27.97 6.35 1.10
N ALA A 68 -27.19 7.44 0.96
CA ALA A 68 -27.19 8.22 -0.27
C ALA A 68 -26.69 7.42 -1.49
N GLY A 69 -25.70 6.54 -1.30
CA GLY A 69 -25.25 5.61 -2.32
C GLY A 69 -26.33 4.56 -2.67
N ILE A 70 -26.98 3.99 -1.67
CA ILE A 70 -28.07 3.02 -1.85
C ILE A 70 -29.24 3.66 -2.61
N ASN A 71 -29.63 4.88 -2.24
CA ASN A 71 -30.70 5.61 -2.89
C ASN A 71 -30.34 5.98 -4.33
N ALA A 72 -29.08 6.31 -4.62
CA ALA A 72 -28.63 6.51 -6.00
C ALA A 72 -28.83 5.26 -6.87
N ILE A 73 -28.57 4.06 -6.33
CA ILE A 73 -28.85 2.81 -7.03
C ILE A 73 -30.36 2.66 -7.29
N ARG A 74 -31.18 2.87 -6.26
CA ARG A 74 -32.65 2.76 -6.35
C ARG A 74 -33.26 3.75 -7.34
N GLU A 75 -32.68 4.95 -7.45
CA GLU A 75 -33.10 6.02 -8.37
C GLU A 75 -32.57 5.83 -9.81
N GLY A 76 -31.82 4.76 -10.08
CA GLY A 76 -31.39 4.41 -11.43
C GLY A 76 -30.05 5.03 -11.88
N TYR A 77 -29.24 5.56 -10.96
CA TYR A 77 -27.88 6.06 -11.26
C TYR A 77 -26.87 4.91 -11.48
N THR A 78 -27.21 3.93 -12.31
CA THR A 78 -26.46 2.69 -12.56
C THR A 78 -25.94 2.58 -14.00
N ARG A 79 -26.11 3.63 -14.81
CA ARG A 79 -25.71 3.67 -16.22
C ARG A 79 -24.26 4.14 -16.38
N TYR A 80 -23.72 3.97 -17.59
CA TYR A 80 -22.38 4.42 -17.93
C TYR A 80 -22.20 5.93 -17.70
N THR A 81 -21.09 6.27 -17.07
CA THR A 81 -20.55 7.63 -17.02
C THR A 81 -19.62 7.84 -18.23
N PRO A 82 -19.29 9.08 -18.60
CA PRO A 82 -18.20 9.34 -19.54
C PRO A 82 -16.91 8.65 -19.09
N ASN A 83 -15.99 8.31 -20.01
CA ASN A 83 -14.75 7.58 -19.67
C ASN A 83 -13.92 8.23 -18.55
N SER A 84 -13.97 9.56 -18.42
CA SER A 84 -13.31 10.33 -17.37
C SER A 84 -14.23 10.73 -16.21
N GLY A 85 -15.50 10.33 -16.25
CA GLY A 85 -16.54 10.70 -15.30
C GLY A 85 -16.51 9.81 -14.07
N ALA A 86 -16.57 10.43 -12.88
CA ALA A 86 -16.70 9.72 -11.62
C ALA A 86 -18.03 8.95 -11.55
N SER A 87 -18.03 7.80 -10.85
CA SER A 87 -19.24 7.00 -10.60
C SER A 87 -20.38 7.87 -10.07
N SER A 88 -21.55 7.78 -10.71
CA SER A 88 -22.75 8.52 -10.32
C SER A 88 -23.20 8.20 -8.90
N ILE A 89 -23.02 6.96 -8.45
CA ILE A 89 -23.30 6.52 -7.07
C ILE A 89 -22.34 7.21 -6.09
N SER A 90 -21.04 7.20 -6.40
CA SER A 90 -20.02 7.85 -5.57
C SER A 90 -20.21 9.37 -5.49
N GLN A 91 -20.68 10.01 -6.57
CA GLN A 91 -21.00 11.44 -6.56
C GLN A 91 -22.17 11.75 -5.60
N LYS A 92 -23.22 10.93 -5.59
CA LYS A 92 -24.35 11.09 -4.66
C LYS A 92 -23.94 10.89 -3.20
N ALA A 93 -23.15 9.85 -2.92
CA ALA A 93 -22.55 9.64 -1.60
C ALA A 93 -21.62 10.81 -1.20
N GLY A 94 -20.83 11.33 -2.15
CA GLY A 94 -19.93 12.47 -1.93
C GLY A 94 -20.67 13.76 -1.56
N VAL A 95 -21.81 14.04 -2.19
CA VAL A 95 -22.68 15.17 -1.79
C VAL A 95 -23.18 15.01 -0.35
N ALA A 96 -23.63 13.80 0.02
CA ALA A 96 -24.05 13.53 1.40
C ALA A 96 -22.89 13.68 2.40
N ALA A 97 -21.68 13.29 2.01
CA ALA A 97 -20.47 13.46 2.84
C ALA A 97 -20.14 14.92 3.09
N LEU A 98 -20.22 15.78 2.06
CA LEU A 98 -20.06 17.23 2.21
C LEU A 98 -21.17 17.86 3.06
N GLY A 99 -22.35 17.23 3.08
CA GLY A 99 -23.49 17.62 3.91
C GLY A 99 -23.33 17.33 5.41
N LEU A 100 -22.28 16.63 5.84
CA LEU A 100 -22.00 16.37 7.26
C LEU A 100 -21.62 17.64 8.07
N GLY A 101 -21.39 18.76 7.38
CA GLY A 101 -21.04 20.04 7.98
C GLY A 101 -19.56 20.36 7.85
N HIS A 102 -19.14 21.47 8.50
CA HIS A 102 -17.76 21.94 8.43
C HIS A 102 -16.77 20.84 8.85
N ALA A 103 -15.74 20.62 8.04
CA ALA A 103 -14.72 19.58 8.24
C ALA A 103 -15.27 18.15 8.45
N GLY A 104 -16.48 17.86 7.96
CA GLY A 104 -17.13 16.54 8.10
C GLY A 104 -17.75 16.26 9.48
N GLY A 105 -17.85 17.30 10.33
CA GLY A 105 -18.55 17.24 11.60
C GLY A 105 -17.96 16.24 12.60
N GLU A 106 -18.81 15.73 13.48
CA GLU A 106 -18.42 14.80 14.54
C GLU A 106 -17.84 13.48 14.01
N ALA A 107 -18.37 12.98 12.89
CA ALA A 107 -17.91 11.73 12.28
C ALA A 107 -16.41 11.79 11.93
N VAL A 108 -15.96 12.88 11.30
CA VAL A 108 -14.55 13.07 10.98
C VAL A 108 -13.72 13.40 12.22
N ALA A 109 -14.25 14.17 13.16
CA ALA A 109 -13.54 14.47 14.42
C ALA A 109 -13.18 13.21 15.22
N ILE A 110 -14.08 12.22 15.27
CA ILE A 110 -13.82 10.90 15.89
C ILE A 110 -12.68 10.18 15.18
N MET A 111 -12.70 10.14 13.85
CA MET A 111 -11.64 9.51 13.06
C MET A 111 -10.29 10.20 13.27
N VAL A 112 -10.24 11.54 13.24
CA VAL A 112 -9.02 12.33 13.48
C VAL A 112 -8.44 12.04 14.86
N LYS A 113 -9.28 12.01 15.90
CA LYS A 113 -8.84 11.68 17.27
C LYS A 113 -8.22 10.28 17.33
N ALA A 114 -8.88 9.29 16.74
CA ALA A 114 -8.35 7.92 16.71
C ALA A 114 -7.05 7.81 15.90
N PHE A 115 -6.91 8.53 14.78
CA PHE A 115 -5.65 8.61 14.04
C PHE A 115 -4.53 9.29 14.84
N GLN A 116 -4.85 10.31 15.62
CA GLN A 116 -3.89 10.96 16.51
C GLN A 116 -3.40 10.00 17.60
N GLU A 117 -4.30 9.25 18.26
CA GLU A 117 -3.93 8.24 19.25
C GLU A 117 -3.01 7.16 18.66
N ARG A 118 -3.29 6.71 17.42
CA ARG A 118 -2.46 5.75 16.68
C ARG A 118 -1.08 6.32 16.35
N ARG A 119 -1.03 7.56 15.84
CA ARG A 119 0.22 8.28 15.55
C ARG A 119 1.07 8.37 16.80
N ASP A 120 0.50 8.85 17.90
CA ASP A 120 1.22 9.10 19.15
C ASP A 120 1.80 7.79 19.73
N TYR A 121 1.04 6.70 19.67
CA TYR A 121 1.52 5.36 20.04
C TYR A 121 2.73 4.91 19.19
N LEU A 122 2.63 5.04 17.85
CA LEU A 122 3.70 4.62 16.96
C LEU A 122 4.94 5.50 17.10
N VAL A 123 4.77 6.83 17.18
CA VAL A 123 5.85 7.78 17.38
C VAL A 123 6.63 7.45 18.64
N LYS A 124 5.92 7.22 19.76
CA LYS A 124 6.55 6.78 21.01
C LYS A 124 7.31 5.46 20.82
N SER A 125 6.65 4.47 20.23
CA SER A 125 7.20 3.13 20.06
C SER A 125 8.47 3.09 19.20
N PHE A 126 8.53 3.91 18.14
CA PHE A 126 9.69 4.02 17.25
C PHE A 126 10.82 4.88 17.83
N LYS A 127 10.50 5.93 18.62
CA LYS A 127 11.53 6.71 19.35
C LYS A 127 12.33 5.86 20.34
N GLU A 128 11.74 4.77 20.83
CA GLU A 128 12.39 3.80 21.72
C GLU A 128 13.21 2.73 20.97
N MET A 129 13.11 2.65 19.63
CA MET A 129 13.88 1.70 18.83
C MET A 129 15.26 2.28 18.50
N GLU A 130 16.30 1.49 18.72
CA GLU A 130 17.68 1.90 18.46
C GLU A 130 17.89 2.24 16.98
N GLY A 131 18.51 3.39 16.71
CA GLY A 131 18.88 3.82 15.36
C GLY A 131 17.75 4.33 14.46
N VAL A 132 16.48 4.18 14.86
CA VAL A 132 15.34 4.70 14.10
C VAL A 132 15.21 6.20 14.31
N LYS A 133 15.21 6.99 13.21
CA LYS A 133 14.92 8.42 13.29
C LYS A 133 13.53 8.72 12.75
N ILE A 134 12.86 9.68 13.38
CA ILE A 134 11.47 10.03 13.08
C ILE A 134 11.29 11.54 12.99
N SER A 135 10.59 11.95 11.93
CA SER A 135 9.94 13.26 11.87
C SER A 135 8.48 13.07 12.27
N GLU A 136 8.05 13.73 13.34
CA GLU A 136 6.70 13.60 13.85
C GLU A 136 5.69 14.25 12.89
N PRO A 137 4.74 13.49 12.30
CA PRO A 137 3.87 14.03 11.27
C PRO A 137 2.77 14.91 11.86
N GLN A 138 2.50 16.01 11.16
CA GLN A 138 1.46 16.98 11.53
C GLN A 138 0.10 16.64 10.92
N GLY A 139 0.04 15.67 9.99
CA GLY A 139 -1.17 15.27 9.29
C GLY A 139 -0.97 14.02 8.44
N ALA A 140 -1.99 13.69 7.63
CA ALA A 140 -2.13 12.41 6.95
C ALA A 140 -2.16 11.21 7.95
N PHE A 141 -1.91 10.01 7.44
CA PHE A 141 -1.91 8.77 8.22
C PHE A 141 -0.67 7.90 7.95
N TYR A 142 0.49 8.55 7.75
CA TYR A 142 1.75 7.86 7.43
C TYR A 142 2.88 8.31 8.36
N LEU A 143 3.73 7.34 8.74
CA LEU A 143 5.09 7.62 9.23
C LEU A 143 6.08 7.39 8.10
N PHE A 144 7.08 8.27 8.01
CA PHE A 144 8.22 8.12 7.11
C PHE A 144 9.48 8.11 7.98
N LEU A 145 9.99 6.91 8.23
CA LEU A 145 10.97 6.62 9.27
C LEU A 145 12.31 6.28 8.64
N ASP A 146 13.39 6.90 9.12
CA ASP A 146 14.75 6.59 8.71
C ASP A 146 15.22 5.32 9.43
N PHE A 147 15.52 4.29 8.66
CA PHE A 147 16.07 3.01 9.11
C PHE A 147 17.50 2.75 8.58
N SER A 148 18.17 3.78 8.03
CA SER A 148 19.51 3.67 7.44
C SER A 148 20.56 3.10 8.39
N TYR A 149 20.34 3.23 9.70
CA TYR A 149 21.16 2.62 10.75
C TYR A 149 21.35 1.10 10.58
N TYR A 150 20.36 0.39 10.04
CA TYR A 150 20.42 -1.06 9.85
C TYR A 150 21.09 -1.49 8.54
N TYR A 151 21.40 -0.55 7.64
CA TYR A 151 21.95 -0.88 6.32
C TYR A 151 23.41 -1.33 6.41
N GLY A 152 23.80 -2.25 5.53
CA GLY A 152 25.08 -2.95 5.56
C GLY A 152 25.12 -4.18 6.48
N SER A 153 24.11 -4.37 7.33
CA SER A 153 24.07 -5.50 8.27
C SER A 153 23.71 -6.82 7.56
N GLU A 154 24.34 -7.91 7.97
CA GLU A 154 24.03 -9.25 7.50
C GLU A 154 23.12 -10.00 8.48
N VAL A 155 22.06 -10.61 7.97
CA VAL A 155 21.10 -11.36 8.78
C VAL A 155 21.08 -12.83 8.37
N GLU A 156 21.25 -13.71 9.35
CA GLU A 156 21.25 -15.15 9.14
C GLU A 156 19.92 -15.62 8.51
N GLY A 157 20.01 -16.40 7.43
CA GLY A 157 18.84 -16.92 6.72
C GLY A 157 18.04 -15.86 5.95
N PHE A 158 18.60 -14.67 5.70
CA PHE A 158 18.05 -13.66 4.79
C PHE A 158 19.13 -13.08 3.86
N GLY A 159 20.27 -12.66 4.41
CA GLY A 159 21.36 -11.98 3.70
C GLY A 159 21.55 -10.54 4.15
N VAL A 160 22.18 -9.72 3.30
CA VAL A 160 22.52 -8.32 3.61
C VAL A 160 21.33 -7.40 3.42
N ILE A 161 21.08 -6.54 4.42
CA ILE A 161 20.15 -5.41 4.32
C ILE A 161 20.92 -4.24 3.74
N LYS A 162 20.69 -3.91 2.47
CA LYS A 162 21.47 -2.91 1.71
C LYS A 162 20.75 -1.57 1.52
N ASP A 163 19.43 -1.58 1.56
CA ASP A 163 18.55 -0.48 1.16
C ASP A 163 17.13 -0.64 1.75
N SER A 164 16.25 0.33 1.50
CA SER A 164 14.86 0.27 1.99
C SER A 164 14.09 -0.93 1.40
N ASP A 165 14.36 -1.34 0.16
CA ASP A 165 13.73 -2.50 -0.48
C ASP A 165 14.07 -3.81 0.23
N SER A 166 15.36 -4.05 0.49
CA SER A 166 15.82 -5.25 1.20
C SER A 166 15.34 -5.27 2.65
N LEU A 167 15.29 -4.12 3.34
CA LEU A 167 14.71 -4.06 4.69
C LEU A 167 13.19 -4.33 4.68
N CYS A 168 12.45 -3.80 3.72
CA CYS A 168 11.01 -4.07 3.57
C CYS A 168 10.74 -5.56 3.28
N ARG A 169 11.55 -6.18 2.41
CA ARG A 169 11.49 -7.63 2.17
C ARG A 169 11.82 -8.44 3.43
N TYR A 170 12.83 -8.02 4.19
CA TYR A 170 13.18 -8.65 5.46
C TYR A 170 12.01 -8.62 6.47
N LEU A 171 11.41 -7.45 6.65
CA LEU A 171 10.24 -7.27 7.52
C LEU A 171 9.02 -8.07 7.06
N LEU A 172 8.84 -8.23 5.74
CA LEU A 172 7.79 -9.07 5.18
C LEU A 172 8.07 -10.56 5.43
N ASP A 173 9.28 -11.04 5.13
CA ASP A 173 9.62 -12.45 5.18
C ASP A 173 9.75 -12.96 6.63
N LYS A 174 10.46 -12.22 7.49
CA LYS A 174 10.77 -12.62 8.87
C LYS A 174 9.81 -12.02 9.89
N GLY A 175 9.36 -10.79 9.67
CA GLY A 175 8.43 -10.11 10.56
C GLY A 175 6.95 -10.30 10.18
N GLN A 176 6.64 -10.78 8.96
CA GLN A 176 5.28 -10.83 8.44
C GLN A 176 4.57 -9.47 8.55
N VAL A 177 5.30 -8.38 8.28
CA VAL A 177 4.78 -7.00 8.21
C VAL A 177 5.14 -6.40 6.86
N ALA A 178 4.13 -6.06 6.06
CA ALA A 178 4.30 -5.40 4.76
C ALA A 178 4.29 -3.87 4.92
N VAL A 179 5.40 -3.23 4.57
CA VAL A 179 5.64 -1.78 4.59
C VAL A 179 6.24 -1.33 3.26
N VAL A 180 6.23 -0.02 2.94
CA VAL A 180 6.67 0.44 1.62
C VAL A 180 8.08 1.02 1.68
N PRO A 181 9.00 0.62 0.76
CA PRO A 181 10.34 1.18 0.69
C PRO A 181 10.30 2.67 0.36
N GLY A 182 11.10 3.47 1.07
CA GLY A 182 11.23 4.91 0.85
C GLY A 182 11.79 5.26 -0.52
N GLY A 183 12.58 4.36 -1.12
CA GLY A 183 13.07 4.52 -2.48
C GLY A 183 11.97 4.63 -3.53
N ALA A 184 10.73 4.22 -3.23
CA ALA A 184 9.55 4.46 -4.08
C ALA A 184 9.10 5.94 -4.07
N PHE A 185 9.54 6.71 -3.07
CA PHE A 185 9.21 8.12 -2.84
C PHE A 185 10.44 9.04 -2.99
N GLY A 186 11.57 8.50 -3.43
CA GLY A 186 12.80 9.26 -3.69
C GLY A 186 13.77 9.38 -2.52
N ASP A 187 13.53 8.70 -1.38
CA ASP A 187 14.45 8.68 -0.25
C ASP A 187 14.63 7.25 0.28
N ASP A 188 15.75 6.64 -0.07
CA ASP A 188 16.03 5.23 0.19
C ASP A 188 16.51 4.94 1.62
N ASN A 189 16.69 5.97 2.46
CA ASN A 189 16.95 5.79 3.89
C ASN A 189 15.69 5.46 4.67
N CYS A 190 14.52 5.77 4.09
CA CYS A 190 13.26 5.76 4.79
C CYS A 190 12.39 4.53 4.47
N ILE A 191 11.44 4.24 5.34
CA ILE A 191 10.32 3.33 5.09
C ILE A 191 9.02 4.05 5.43
N ARG A 192 8.03 3.91 4.55
CA ARG A 192 6.68 4.43 4.78
C ARG A 192 5.79 3.38 5.44
N ILE A 193 5.17 3.75 6.55
CA ILE A 193 4.21 2.91 7.29
C ILE A 193 2.88 3.65 7.36
N SER A 194 1.80 3.06 6.83
CA SER A 194 0.44 3.52 7.04
C SER A 194 -0.04 3.11 8.42
N TYR A 195 -0.64 4.04 9.16
CA TYR A 195 -1.29 3.76 10.45
C TYR A 195 -2.82 3.83 10.37
N ALA A 196 -3.37 3.71 9.16
CA ALA A 196 -4.76 3.34 8.93
C ALA A 196 -4.95 1.84 9.18
N ALA A 197 -5.02 1.48 10.45
CA ALA A 197 -5.39 0.15 10.94
C ALA A 197 -5.85 0.28 12.40
N SER A 198 -6.40 -0.80 12.98
CA SER A 198 -6.74 -0.82 14.39
C SER A 198 -5.51 -0.70 15.28
N LEU A 199 -5.67 -0.12 16.48
CA LEU A 199 -4.57 0.03 17.43
C LEU A 199 -3.95 -1.34 17.80
N SER A 200 -4.76 -2.38 17.95
CA SER A 200 -4.29 -3.75 18.22
C SER A 200 -3.43 -4.32 17.08
N THR A 201 -3.79 -4.02 15.82
CA THR A 201 -2.99 -4.40 14.66
C THR A 201 -1.64 -3.67 14.66
N LEU A 202 -1.65 -2.37 14.98
CA LEU A 202 -0.43 -1.56 15.07
C LEU A 202 0.49 -2.05 16.20
N GLN A 203 -0.06 -2.39 17.37
CA GLN A 203 0.69 -2.99 18.47
C GLN A 203 1.33 -4.32 18.05
N ALA A 204 0.57 -5.21 17.40
CA ALA A 204 1.11 -6.46 16.90
C ALA A 204 2.21 -6.26 15.85
N ALA A 205 2.06 -5.26 14.97
CA ALA A 205 3.08 -4.92 13.98
C ALA A 205 4.38 -4.42 14.63
N ILE A 206 4.28 -3.51 15.61
CA ILE A 206 5.44 -3.02 16.37
C ILE A 206 6.18 -4.16 17.05
N GLU A 207 5.45 -5.08 17.71
CA GLU A 207 6.07 -6.23 18.37
C GLU A 207 6.81 -7.15 17.39
N ARG A 208 6.23 -7.40 16.21
CA ARG A 208 6.88 -8.20 15.16
C ARG A 208 8.10 -7.49 14.58
N MET A 209 8.00 -6.19 14.33
CA MET A 209 9.12 -5.38 13.84
C MET A 209 10.26 -5.34 14.87
N LYS A 210 9.98 -5.10 16.16
CA LYS A 210 11.00 -5.14 17.22
C LYS A 210 11.73 -6.48 17.26
N LYS A 211 10.99 -7.59 17.20
CA LYS A 211 11.58 -8.94 17.16
C LYS A 211 12.44 -9.17 15.94
N ALA A 212 12.01 -8.73 14.76
CA ALA A 212 12.78 -8.88 13.52
C ALA A 212 14.05 -8.01 13.55
N LEU A 213 13.94 -6.74 13.96
CA LEU A 213 15.07 -5.81 14.01
C LEU A 213 16.12 -6.25 15.05
N ALA A 214 15.71 -6.85 16.17
CA ALA A 214 16.63 -7.38 17.18
C ALA A 214 17.52 -8.54 16.69
N GLN A 215 17.15 -9.20 15.58
CA GLN A 215 17.98 -10.25 14.97
C GLN A 215 19.07 -9.70 14.05
N ILE A 216 19.02 -8.39 13.74
CA ILE A 216 20.03 -7.75 12.90
C ILE A 216 21.28 -7.52 13.75
N LYS A 217 22.34 -8.26 13.46
CA LYS A 217 23.66 -8.02 14.05
C LYS A 217 24.28 -6.84 13.34
N LEU A 218 24.32 -5.70 14.02
CA LEU A 218 24.97 -4.50 13.51
C LEU A 218 26.47 -4.80 13.34
N GLY A 219 26.99 -4.58 12.13
CA GLY A 219 28.42 -4.58 11.92
C GLY A 219 29.06 -3.48 12.76
N VAL A 220 30.22 -3.76 13.37
CA VAL A 220 31.02 -2.71 14.03
C VAL A 220 31.25 -1.61 12.99
N PRO A 221 30.94 -0.33 13.27
CA PRO A 221 31.27 0.75 12.35
C PRO A 221 32.78 0.73 12.12
N VAL A 222 33.19 0.61 10.85
CA VAL A 222 34.59 0.84 10.45
C VAL A 222 34.85 2.34 10.42
#